data_AF-A0A7K3M6X3-F1
#
_entry.id   AF-A0A7K3M6X3-F1
#
_cell.length_a   1.000
_cell.length_b   1.000
_cell.length_c   1.000
_cell.angle_alpha   90.00
_cell.angle_beta   90.00
_cell.angle_gamma   90.00
#
_symmetry.space_group_name_H-M   'P 1'
#
loop_
_entity.id
_entity.type
_entity.pdbx_description
1 polymer ?
#
loop_
_entity_poly.entity_id
_entity_poly.type
_entity_poly.pdbx_seq_one_letter_code
_entity_poly.pdbx_strand_id
1 'polypeptide(L)' 'MAQTVQSPVKDKHYNLVSVVQASLHYAWQMETYISDAEEAGDTELAEWFRKIQHNNLKAGEQGKAMLIQRLSQEQS' A
#
# COMPACT_ATOMS: atom_id res chain seq x y z
N MET A 1 22.85 7.43 23.68
CA MET A 1 22.89 6.75 22.36
C MET A 1 21.73 5.77 22.31
N ALA A 2 20.62 6.11 21.65
CA ALA A 2 19.48 5.20 21.54
C ALA A 2 19.84 4.07 20.56
N GLN A 3 19.84 2.83 21.04
CA GLN A 3 20.01 1.66 20.20
C GLN A 3 18.79 1.57 19.28
N THR A 4 18.98 1.86 18.00
CA THR A 4 17.97 1.61 16.98
C THR A 4 17.72 0.11 16.94
N VAL A 5 16.57 -0.31 17.46
CA VAL A 5 16.12 -1.70 17.40
C VAL A 5 16.05 -2.07 15.92
N GLN A 6 16.99 -2.90 15.47
CA GLN A 6 16.97 -3.45 14.11
C GLN A 6 15.82 -4.45 14.04
N SER A 7 14.96 -4.27 13.02
CA SER A 7 13.93 -5.27 12.71
C SER A 7 14.56 -6.66 12.63
N PRO A 8 14.03 -7.68 13.33
CA PRO A 8 14.57 -9.03 13.32
C PRO A 8 14.45 -9.72 11.95
N VAL A 9 13.66 -9.16 11.03
CA VAL A 9 13.47 -9.65 9.66
C VAL A 9 13.92 -8.56 8.68
N LYS A 10 15.22 -8.47 8.42
CA LYS A 10 15.79 -7.52 7.43
C LYS A 10 15.76 -8.11 6.02
N ASP A 11 14.59 -8.53 5.56
CA ASP A 11 14.45 -9.02 4.20
C ASP A 11 13.83 -7.92 3.31
N LYS A 12 14.58 -7.51 2.29
CA LYS A 12 14.18 -6.43 1.37
C LYS A 12 12.95 -6.80 0.53
N HIS A 13 12.76 -8.09 0.24
CA HIS A 13 11.62 -8.57 -0.53
C HIS A 13 10.41 -8.70 0.35
N TYR A 14 10.57 -9.21 1.56
CA TYR A 14 9.54 -9.21 2.59
C TYR A 14 9.00 -7.79 2.78
N ASN A 15 9.88 -6.81 2.98
CA ASN A 15 9.46 -5.41 3.15
C ASN A 15 8.68 -4.90 1.93
N LEU A 16 9.12 -5.20 0.71
CA LEU A 16 8.41 -4.79 -0.50
C LEU A 16 7.04 -5.49 -0.62
N VAL A 17 6.98 -6.80 -0.37
CA VAL A 17 5.75 -7.59 -0.40
C VAL A 17 4.75 -7.06 0.62
N SER A 18 5.20 -6.77 1.85
CA SER A 18 4.35 -6.19 2.90
C SER A 18 3.77 -4.85 2.48
N VAL A 19 4.57 -3.96 1.87
CA VAL A 19 4.08 -2.66 1.40
C VAL A 19 3.10 -2.83 0.23
N VAL A 20 3.39 -3.69 -0.74
CA VAL A 20 2.48 -3.97 -1.87
C VAL A 20 1.14 -4.51 -1.37
N GLN A 21 1.17 -5.47 -0.44
CA GLN A 21 -0.02 -6.03 0.16
C GLN A 21 -0.84 -4.97 0.90
N ALA A 22 -0.19 -4.16 1.74
CA ALA A 22 -0.85 -3.10 2.49
C ALA A 22 -1.49 -2.07 1.55
N SER A 23 -0.78 -1.62 0.51
CA SER A 23 -1.32 -0.68 -0.47
C SER A 23 -2.56 -1.22 -1.18
N LEU A 24 -2.51 -2.47 -1.67
CA LEU A 24 -3.67 -3.06 -2.36
C LEU A 24 -4.84 -3.32 -1.41
N HIS A 25 -4.57 -3.73 -0.16
CA HIS A 25 -5.59 -3.90 0.86
C HIS A 25 -6.29 -2.57 1.19
N TYR A 26 -5.52 -1.50 1.41
CA TYR A 26 -6.10 -0.19 1.69
C TYR A 26 -6.86 0.38 0.50
N ALA A 27 -6.42 0.16 -0.73
CA ALA A 27 -7.16 0.58 -1.91
C ALA A 27 -8.57 -0.04 -1.96
N TRP A 28 -8.68 -1.33 -1.64
CA TRP A 28 -9.96 -2.02 -1.53
C TRP A 28 -10.78 -1.51 -0.34
N GLN A 29 -10.16 -1.36 0.84
CA GLN A 29 -10.83 -0.88 2.04
C GLN A 29 -11.40 0.54 1.88
N MET A 30 -10.76 1.41 1.08
CA MET A 30 -11.28 2.75 0.82
C MET A 30 -12.64 2.71 0.12
N GLU A 31 -13.02 1.65 -0.61
CA GLU A 31 -14.34 1.56 -1.23
C GLU A 31 -15.46 1.65 -0.18
N THR A 32 -15.31 0.92 0.94
CA THR A 32 -16.24 0.98 2.07
C THR A 32 -16.27 2.37 2.69
N TYR A 33 -15.10 2.96 2.96
CA TYR A 33 -15.04 4.27 3.62
C TYR A 33 -15.54 5.42 2.75
N ILE A 34 -15.39 5.31 1.43
CA ILE A 34 -16.00 6.23 0.47
C ILE A 34 -17.53 6.10 0.57
N SER A 35 -18.07 4.87 0.52
CA SER A 35 -19.52 4.64 0.64
C SER A 35 -20.08 5.20 1.94
N ASP A 36 -19.43 4.93 3.08
CA ASP A 36 -19.86 5.42 4.39
C ASP A 36 -19.90 6.96 4.43
N ALA A 37 -18.87 7.62 3.87
CA ALA A 37 -18.81 9.09 3.81
C ALA A 37 -19.89 9.67 2.88
N GLU A 38 -20.16 9.02 1.74
CA GLU A 38 -21.23 9.43 0.83
C GLU A 38 -22.61 9.29 1.45
N GLU A 39 -22.87 8.18 2.16
CA GLU A 39 -24.12 7.94 2.89
C GLU A 39 -24.34 8.97 4.02
N ALA A 40 -23.25 9.40 4.66
CA ALA A 40 -23.28 10.47 5.66
C ALA A 40 -23.39 11.88 5.08
N GLY A 41 -23.31 12.05 3.74
CA GLY A 41 -23.31 13.34 3.07
C GLY A 41 -22.00 14.12 3.18
N ASP A 42 -20.91 13.49 3.65
CA ASP A 42 -19.59 14.10 3.80
C ASP A 42 -18.78 13.97 2.50
N THR A 43 -19.02 14.91 1.58
CA THR A 43 -18.39 14.89 0.25
C THR A 43 -16.88 15.16 0.32
N GLU A 44 -16.44 16.03 1.24
CA GLU A 44 -15.01 16.36 1.39
C GLU A 44 -14.22 15.12 1.84
N LEU A 45 -14.75 14.37 2.82
CA LEU A 45 -14.13 13.15 3.30
C LEU A 45 -14.12 12.06 2.23
N ALA A 46 -15.22 11.89 1.49
CA ALA A 46 -15.29 10.92 0.39
C ALA A 46 -14.26 11.23 -0.72
N GLU A 47 -14.09 12.49 -1.10
CA GLU A 47 -13.06 12.92 -2.05
C GLU A 47 -11.64 12.68 -1.53
N TRP A 48 -11.41 12.90 -0.23
CA TRP A 48 -10.12 12.62 0.39
C TRP A 48 -9.80 11.11 0.37
N PHE A 49 -10.76 10.25 0.68
CA PHE A 49 -10.58 8.80 0.58
C PHE A 49 -10.32 8.33 -0.86
N ARG A 50 -10.97 8.91 -1.86
CA ARG A 50 -10.67 8.62 -3.29
C ARG A 50 -9.23 8.94 -3.67
N LYS A 51 -8.68 10.05 -3.16
CA LYS A 51 -7.26 10.40 -3.37
C LYS A 51 -6.33 9.35 -2.74
N ILE A 52 -6.65 8.90 -1.53
CA ILE A 52 -5.91 7.82 -0.85
C ILE A 52 -5.99 6.52 -1.66
N GLN A 53 -7.19 6.13 -2.10
CA GLN A 53 -7.40 4.94 -2.92
C GLN A 53 -6.53 4.98 -4.18
N HIS A 54 -6.57 6.08 -4.93
CA HIS A 54 -5.78 6.24 -6.14
C HIS A 54 -4.27 6.12 -5.87
N ASN A 55 -3.78 6.77 -4.81
CA ASN A 55 -2.37 6.69 -4.42
C ASN A 55 -1.96 5.25 -4.05
N ASN A 56 -2.81 4.53 -3.34
CA ASN A 56 -2.57 3.13 -2.96
C ASN A 56 -2.58 2.19 -4.17
N LEU A 57 -3.50 2.36 -5.13
CA LEU A 57 -3.48 1.62 -6.39
C LEU A 57 -2.17 1.85 -7.15
N LYS A 58 -1.76 3.12 -7.29
CA LYS A 58 -0.50 3.47 -7.95
C LYS A 58 0.71 2.86 -7.25
N ALA A 59 0.78 2.94 -5.93
CA ALA A 59 1.86 2.35 -5.14
C ALA A 59 1.89 0.82 -5.28
N GLY A 60 0.73 0.16 -5.26
CA GLY A 60 0.59 -1.27 -5.48
C GLY A 60 1.12 -1.72 -6.84
N GLU A 61 0.75 -1.02 -7.92
CA GLU A 61 1.25 -1.33 -9.27
C GLU A 61 2.77 -1.12 -9.41
N GLN A 62 3.29 0.00 -8.90
CA GLN A 62 4.73 0.28 -8.91
C GLN A 62 5.51 -0.77 -8.11
N GLY A 63 5.00 -1.17 -6.94
CA GLY A 63 5.62 -2.18 -6.10
C GLY A 63 5.57 -3.59 -6.72
N LYS A 64 4.48 -3.96 -7.40
CA LYS A 64 4.40 -5.21 -8.18
C LYS A 64 5.46 -5.25 -9.29
N ALA A 65 5.62 -4.16 -10.05
CA ALA A 65 6.64 -4.08 -11.10
C ALA A 65 8.06 -4.24 -10.53
N MET A 66 8.35 -3.57 -9.41
CA MET A 66 9.64 -3.73 -8.70
C MET A 66 9.86 -5.17 -8.20
N LEU A 67 8.81 -5.84 -7.73
CA LEU A 67 8.91 -7.21 -7.24
C LEU A 67 9.23 -8.18 -8.38
N ILE A 68 8.55 -8.05 -9.53
CA ILE A 68 8.82 -8.85 -10.72
C ILE A 68 10.28 -8.71 -11.14
N GLN A 69 10.77 -7.46 -11.28
CA GLN A 69 12.16 -7.21 -11.69
C GLN A 69 13.17 -7.87 -10.74
N ARG A 70 12.94 -7.79 -9.43
CA ARG A 70 13.83 -8.35 -8.42
C ARG A 70 13.85 -9.86 -8.43
N LEU A 71 12.68 -10.50 -8.50
CA LEU A 71 12.59 -11.96 -8.51
C LEU A 71 13.18 -12.55 -9.79
N SER A 72 13.02 -11.89 -10.94
CA SER A 72 13.66 -12.33 -12.19
C SER A 72 15.19 -12.26 -12.14
N GLN A 73 15.74 -11.25 -11.46
CA GLN A 73 17.20 -11.12 -11.27
C GLN A 73 17.79 -12.20 -10.36
N GLU A 74 17.02 -12.73 -9.41
CA GLU A 74 17.48 -13.79 -8.50
C GLU A 74 17.38 -15.20 -9.10
N GLN A 75 16.60 -15.35 -10.18
CA GLN A 75 16.46 -16.61 -10.92
C GLN A 75 17.50 -16.77 -12.04
N SER A 76 18.25 -15.72 -12.36
CA SER A 76 19.29 -15.70 -13.40
C SER A 76 20.67 -16.00 -12.82
#